data_AF-A0A397IXI7-F1
#
_entry.id   AF-A0A397IXI7-F1
#
_cell.length_a   1.000
_cell.length_b   1.000
_cell.length_c   1.000
_cell.angle_alpha   90.00
_cell.angle_beta   90.00
_cell.angle_gamma   90.00
#
_symmetry.space_group_name_H-M   'P 1'
#
loop_
_entity.id
_entity.type
_entity.pdbx_description
1 polymer ?
#
loop_
_entity_poly.entity_id
_entity_poly.type
_entity_poly.pdbx_seq_one_letter_code
_entity_poly.pdbx_strand_id
1 'polypeptide(L)'
;MSKNIIDEIDSILYPVQMFDLLLPDVHSKEIHEEISKKLNIKYLSNSLHTEVKYVRGIIFGPYFRIFISLPVQIKQEVKNVHFLIDTGSPTTFICEEVYESFKVTMLDSSVYRVHINNIPILAQLPPINSHFTDVNLLGTEFLKIFDAKLTMDFENEYVFLSFSSFNITTQNEFNSFNITTQNGEQKFFQLKYILGGIVGFGLFCLSLFFILKKKLH
;
A
#
# COMPACT_ATOMS: atom_id res chain seq x y z
N MET A 1 3.23 39.59 8.08
CA MET A 1 2.31 38.84 7.21
C MET A 1 2.98 37.51 6.91
N SER A 2 2.94 36.56 7.85
CA SER A 2 3.51 35.22 7.63
C SER A 2 2.45 34.39 6.92
N LYS A 3 2.75 33.94 5.70
CA LYS A 3 2.05 32.79 5.13
C LYS A 3 2.16 31.65 6.13
N ASN A 4 1.03 31.06 6.50
CA ASN A 4 1.01 29.95 7.44
C ASN A 4 1.77 28.78 6.80
N ILE A 5 2.73 28.23 7.53
CA ILE A 5 3.47 27.01 7.17
C ILE A 5 2.50 25.85 6.88
N ILE A 6 1.29 25.91 7.42
CA ILE A 6 0.19 24.97 7.16
C ILE A 6 -0.28 25.03 5.70
N ASP A 7 -0.42 26.24 5.12
CA ASP A 7 -0.80 26.41 3.70
C ASP A 7 0.32 25.94 2.75
N GLU A 8 1.57 25.95 3.22
CA GLU A 8 2.75 25.50 2.48
C GLU A 8 2.94 23.97 2.58
N ILE A 9 2.44 23.32 3.64
CA ILE A 9 2.52 21.86 3.85
C ILE A 9 1.38 21.11 3.14
N ASP A 10 0.18 21.69 3.09
CA ASP A 10 -0.94 21.16 2.29
C ASP A 10 -0.61 21.16 0.77
N SER A 11 0.39 21.95 0.36
CA SER A 11 0.90 22.01 -1.00
C SER A 11 1.87 20.88 -1.39
N ILE A 12 2.29 20.03 -0.45
CA ILE A 12 3.30 18.98 -0.67
C ILE A 12 2.67 17.58 -0.84
N LEU A 13 1.42 17.38 -0.42
CA LEU A 13 0.68 16.14 -0.64
C LEU A 13 -0.20 16.29 -1.88
N TYR A 14 0.12 15.57 -2.96
CA TYR A 14 -0.77 15.50 -4.12
C TYR A 14 -2.16 15.08 -3.63
N PRO A 15 -3.21 15.91 -3.81
CA PRO A 15 -4.54 15.57 -3.32
C PRO A 15 -4.95 14.29 -4.03
N VAL A 16 -5.33 13.29 -3.26
CA VAL A 16 -5.59 11.94 -3.79
C VAL A 16 -6.71 11.95 -4.84
N GLN A 17 -7.62 12.93 -4.75
CA GLN A 17 -8.68 13.18 -5.72
C GLN A 17 -8.16 13.63 -7.10
N MET A 18 -6.92 14.07 -7.21
CA MET A 18 -6.24 14.42 -8.46
C MET A 18 -5.27 13.33 -8.94
N PHE A 19 -5.11 12.24 -8.18
CA PHE A 19 -4.29 11.13 -8.63
C PHE A 19 -4.95 10.45 -9.82
N ASP A 20 -4.22 10.36 -10.91
CA ASP A 20 -4.68 9.72 -12.12
C ASP A 20 -3.57 8.87 -12.72
N LEU A 21 -3.91 7.63 -13.06
CA LEU A 21 -3.02 6.68 -13.71
C LEU A 21 -3.58 6.41 -15.10
N LEU A 22 -2.85 6.84 -16.14
CA LEU A 22 -3.23 6.55 -17.51
C LEU A 22 -3.18 5.04 -17.78
N LEU A 23 -4.36 4.46 -17.94
CA LEU A 23 -4.57 3.03 -18.10
C LEU A 23 -5.41 2.73 -19.35
N PRO A 24 -4.84 2.92 -20.56
CA PRO A 24 -5.58 2.76 -21.82
C PRO A 24 -5.80 1.31 -22.26
N ASP A 25 -5.16 0.34 -21.60
CA ASP A 25 -5.01 -1.05 -22.04
C ASP A 25 -5.62 -2.09 -21.09
N VAL A 26 -6.10 -1.68 -19.93
CA VAL A 26 -6.71 -2.59 -18.95
C VAL A 26 -7.98 -1.99 -18.38
N HIS A 27 -9.09 -2.69 -18.56
CA HIS A 27 -10.38 -2.38 -17.95
C HIS A 27 -10.92 -3.62 -17.21
N SER A 28 -12.10 -3.46 -16.59
CA SER A 28 -12.78 -4.53 -15.85
C SER A 28 -12.87 -5.83 -16.65
N LYS A 29 -13.13 -5.75 -17.96
CA LYS A 29 -13.21 -6.93 -18.84
C LYS A 29 -11.91 -7.75 -18.82
N GLU A 30 -10.76 -7.11 -19.05
CA GLU A 30 -9.46 -7.79 -19.07
C GLU A 30 -9.14 -8.38 -17.69
N ILE A 31 -9.56 -7.72 -16.60
CA ILE A 31 -9.39 -8.21 -15.22
C ILE A 31 -10.18 -9.52 -14.99
N HIS A 32 -11.45 -9.54 -15.38
CA HIS A 32 -12.33 -10.72 -15.23
C HIS A 32 -11.94 -11.89 -16.13
N GLU A 33 -11.44 -11.60 -17.33
CA GLU A 33 -11.19 -12.61 -18.35
C GLU A 33 -9.70 -12.99 -18.41
N GLU A 34 -8.88 -12.17 -19.08
CA GLU A 34 -7.52 -12.52 -19.46
C GLU A 34 -6.56 -12.58 -18.27
N ILE A 35 -6.63 -11.59 -17.39
CA ILE A 35 -5.79 -11.50 -16.19
C ILE A 35 -6.16 -12.64 -15.22
N SER A 36 -7.46 -12.85 -14.96
CA SER A 36 -7.94 -13.99 -14.17
C SER A 36 -7.43 -15.33 -14.70
N LYS A 37 -7.49 -15.52 -16.03
CA LYS A 37 -6.99 -16.73 -16.69
C LYS A 37 -5.47 -16.90 -16.53
N LYS A 38 -4.68 -15.84 -16.75
CA LYS A 38 -3.22 -15.88 -16.62
C LYS A 38 -2.75 -16.06 -15.17
N LEU A 39 -3.46 -15.49 -14.20
CA LEU A 39 -3.23 -15.71 -12.76
C LEU A 39 -3.70 -17.09 -12.29
N ASN A 40 -4.54 -17.77 -13.06
CA ASN A 40 -5.23 -19.00 -12.69
C ASN A 40 -6.06 -18.84 -11.40
N ILE A 41 -6.64 -17.66 -11.20
CA ILE A 41 -7.50 -17.30 -10.07
C ILE A 41 -8.61 -16.43 -10.64
N LYS A 42 -9.87 -16.79 -10.38
CA LYS A 42 -11.00 -15.98 -10.86
C LYS A 42 -11.16 -14.72 -10.01
N TYR A 43 -11.21 -13.55 -10.65
CA TYR A 43 -11.50 -12.28 -9.97
C TYR A 43 -12.84 -12.32 -9.22
N LEU A 44 -12.87 -11.76 -8.01
CA LEU A 44 -14.02 -11.71 -7.07
C LEU A 44 -14.58 -13.08 -6.66
N SER A 45 -13.85 -14.17 -6.91
CA SER A 45 -14.19 -15.49 -6.36
C SER A 45 -13.96 -15.52 -4.86
N ASN A 46 -14.78 -16.31 -4.16
CA ASN A 46 -14.56 -16.56 -2.73
C ASN A 46 -13.19 -17.21 -2.49
N SER A 47 -12.49 -16.77 -1.45
CA SER A 47 -11.22 -17.34 -1.00
C SER A 47 -11.40 -18.03 0.34
N LEU A 48 -10.73 -19.18 0.52
CA LEU A 48 -10.59 -19.84 1.82
C LEU A 48 -9.37 -19.32 2.61
N HIS A 49 -8.48 -18.60 1.93
CA HIS A 49 -7.27 -18.04 2.51
C HIS A 49 -7.49 -16.57 2.85
N THR A 50 -7.15 -16.18 4.08
CA THR A 50 -7.07 -14.79 4.52
C THR A 50 -5.67 -14.20 4.36
N GLU A 51 -4.66 -15.06 4.26
CA GLU A 51 -3.24 -14.69 4.19
C GLU A 51 -2.46 -15.61 3.25
N VAL A 52 -1.51 -15.03 2.52
CA VAL A 52 -0.53 -15.68 1.66
C VAL A 52 0.84 -15.06 1.91
N LYS A 53 1.88 -15.89 2.06
CA LYS A 53 3.27 -15.44 2.26
C LYS A 53 3.99 -15.11 0.96
N TYR A 54 3.57 -15.79 -0.11
CA TYR A 54 4.16 -15.71 -1.44
C TYR A 54 3.04 -15.68 -2.45
N VAL A 55 3.14 -14.78 -3.43
CA VAL A 55 2.19 -14.63 -4.52
C VAL A 55 2.94 -14.66 -5.83
N ARG A 56 2.48 -15.52 -6.72
CA ARG A 56 2.90 -15.50 -8.11
C ARG A 56 1.93 -14.61 -8.88
N GLY A 57 2.44 -13.54 -9.47
CA GLY A 57 1.71 -12.66 -10.35
C GLY A 57 2.14 -12.83 -11.81
N ILE A 58 1.67 -11.91 -12.64
CA ILE A 58 1.92 -11.87 -14.08
C ILE A 58 2.36 -10.48 -14.51
N ILE A 59 3.03 -10.43 -15.65
CA ILE A 59 3.23 -9.22 -16.44
C ILE A 59 2.21 -9.28 -17.58
N PHE A 60 1.41 -8.22 -17.76
CA PHE A 60 0.26 -8.19 -18.66
C PHE A 60 0.28 -6.96 -19.57
N GLY A 61 -0.19 -7.17 -20.80
CA GLY A 61 -0.44 -6.11 -21.76
C GLY A 61 0.84 -5.47 -22.35
N PRO A 62 0.66 -4.57 -23.33
CA PRO A 62 1.77 -3.92 -24.04
C PRO A 62 2.58 -2.96 -23.17
N TYR A 63 2.04 -2.55 -22.02
CA TYR A 63 2.71 -1.68 -21.04
C TYR A 63 3.36 -2.46 -19.88
N PHE A 64 3.47 -3.80 -20.00
CA PHE A 64 4.11 -4.67 -19.01
C PHE A 64 3.62 -4.46 -17.57
N ARG A 65 2.30 -4.36 -17.42
CA ARG A 65 1.64 -4.08 -16.15
C ARG A 65 1.68 -5.28 -15.22
N ILE A 66 2.02 -5.04 -13.96
CA ILE A 66 2.21 -6.11 -12.99
C ILE A 66 0.91 -6.37 -12.25
N PHE A 67 0.34 -7.56 -12.43
CA PHE A 67 -0.87 -7.98 -11.72
C PHE A 67 -0.58 -9.12 -10.75
N ILE A 68 -1.20 -9.01 -9.57
CA ILE A 68 -1.23 -10.07 -8.57
C ILE A 68 -2.67 -10.30 -8.08
N SER A 69 -2.92 -11.45 -7.47
CA SER A 69 -4.15 -11.69 -6.72
C SER A 69 -3.86 -11.78 -5.23
N LEU A 70 -4.59 -11.00 -4.43
CA LEU A 70 -4.52 -11.05 -2.97
C LEU A 70 -5.90 -11.35 -2.38
N PRO A 71 -5.97 -12.08 -1.25
CA PRO A 71 -7.21 -12.22 -0.52
C PRO A 71 -7.56 -10.88 0.13
N VAL A 72 -8.78 -10.42 -0.11
CA VAL A 72 -9.36 -9.23 0.51
C VAL A 72 -10.52 -9.66 1.37
N GLN A 73 -10.52 -9.20 2.62
CA GLN A 73 -11.59 -9.42 3.56
C GLN A 73 -12.28 -8.10 3.90
N ILE A 74 -13.59 -8.10 3.69
CA ILE A 74 -14.50 -7.06 4.13
C ILE A 74 -15.62 -7.73 4.91
N LYS A 75 -15.88 -7.26 6.14
CA LYS A 75 -16.75 -7.94 7.10
C LYS A 75 -16.28 -9.39 7.33
N GLN A 76 -17.14 -10.38 7.05
CA GLN A 76 -16.89 -11.81 7.27
C GLN A 76 -16.64 -12.59 5.96
N GLU A 77 -16.63 -11.91 4.81
CA GLU A 77 -16.40 -12.53 3.51
C GLU A 77 -14.97 -12.27 3.05
N VAL A 78 -14.38 -13.23 2.35
CA VAL A 78 -13.03 -13.13 1.79
C VAL A 78 -13.09 -13.47 0.31
N LYS A 79 -12.54 -12.60 -0.54
CA LYS A 79 -12.51 -12.79 -1.99
C LYS A 79 -11.12 -12.56 -2.57
N ASN A 80 -10.85 -13.21 -3.69
CA ASN A 80 -9.65 -12.95 -4.49
C ASN A 80 -9.85 -11.67 -5.29
N VAL A 81 -9.03 -10.65 -5.02
CA VAL A 81 -9.05 -9.38 -5.74
C VAL A 81 -7.73 -9.24 -6.48
N HIS A 82 -7.82 -8.87 -7.76
CA HIS A 82 -6.66 -8.63 -8.60
C HIS A 82 -6.26 -7.16 -8.47
N PHE A 83 -4.97 -6.94 -8.25
CA PHE A 83 -4.38 -5.63 -8.10
C PHE A 83 -3.31 -5.40 -9.16
N LEU A 84 -3.34 -4.23 -9.77
CA LEU A 84 -2.19 -3.66 -10.45
C LEU A 84 -1.22 -3.14 -9.39
N ILE A 85 0.02 -3.61 -9.39
CA ILE A 85 1.07 -3.04 -8.53
C ILE A 85 1.52 -1.72 -9.16
N ASP A 86 1.36 -0.62 -8.43
CA ASP A 86 1.81 0.70 -8.86
C ASP A 86 2.77 1.30 -7.83
N THR A 87 4.06 1.24 -8.14
CA THR A 87 5.11 1.85 -7.30
C THR A 87 5.15 3.37 -7.38
N GLY A 88 4.40 3.99 -8.31
CA GLY A 88 4.18 5.43 -8.37
C GLY A 88 3.00 5.90 -7.50
N SER A 89 2.11 4.99 -7.10
CA SER A 89 1.00 5.33 -6.21
C SER A 89 1.43 5.35 -4.74
N PRO A 90 1.19 6.44 -3.99
CA PRO A 90 1.44 6.51 -2.55
C PRO A 90 0.33 5.85 -1.72
N THR A 91 -0.78 5.45 -2.35
CA THR A 91 -1.96 4.88 -1.68
C THR A 91 -2.56 3.71 -2.48
N THR A 92 -3.27 2.81 -1.79
CA THR A 92 -3.97 1.67 -2.36
C THR A 92 -5.39 2.07 -2.69
N PHE A 93 -5.80 1.76 -3.93
CA PHE A 93 -7.15 2.01 -4.42
C PHE A 93 -7.88 0.69 -4.65
N ILE A 94 -9.15 0.65 -4.26
CA ILE A 94 -10.05 -0.47 -4.54
C ILE A 94 -11.26 0.10 -5.28
N CYS A 95 -11.58 -0.47 -6.44
CA CYS A 95 -12.69 0.00 -7.26
C CYS A 95 -14.05 -0.36 -6.64
N GLU A 96 -15.09 0.37 -7.07
CA GLU A 96 -16.46 0.22 -6.57
C GLU A 96 -16.98 -1.22 -6.68
N GLU A 97 -16.67 -1.89 -7.79
CA GLU A 97 -17.09 -3.27 -8.06
C GLU A 97 -16.70 -4.25 -6.95
N VAL A 98 -15.50 -4.09 -6.36
CA VAL A 98 -15.07 -4.94 -5.24
C VAL A 98 -16.03 -4.79 -4.07
N TYR A 99 -16.33 -3.55 -3.68
CA TYR A 99 -17.20 -3.26 -2.54
C TYR A 99 -18.65 -3.70 -2.78
N GLU A 100 -19.17 -3.49 -3.99
CA GLU A 100 -20.49 -3.99 -4.41
C GLU A 100 -20.56 -5.51 -4.28
N SER A 101 -19.49 -6.21 -4.67
CA SER A 101 -19.42 -7.67 -4.54
C SER A 101 -19.54 -8.12 -3.08
N PHE A 102 -19.06 -7.31 -2.11
CA PHE A 102 -19.17 -7.55 -0.67
C PHE A 102 -20.48 -7.02 -0.06
N LYS A 103 -21.42 -6.55 -0.91
CA LYS A 103 -22.70 -5.95 -0.48
C LYS A 103 -22.48 -4.82 0.53
N VAL A 104 -21.45 -4.01 0.30
CA VAL A 104 -21.18 -2.82 1.10
C VAL A 104 -21.95 -1.67 0.45
N THR A 105 -22.80 -1.01 1.24
CA THR A 105 -23.39 0.26 0.83
C THR A 105 -22.29 1.32 0.88
N MET A 106 -21.90 1.82 -0.28
CA MET A 106 -21.00 2.98 -0.37
C MET A 106 -21.70 4.18 0.27
N LEU A 107 -21.03 4.79 1.25
CA LEU A 107 -21.44 6.04 1.87
C LEU A 107 -20.68 7.18 1.17
N ASP A 108 -20.94 8.43 1.54
CA ASP A 108 -20.20 9.62 1.07
C ASP A 108 -18.70 9.65 1.49
N SER A 109 -18.16 8.52 1.99
CA SER A 109 -16.74 8.33 2.29
C SER A 109 -16.00 7.84 1.04
N SER A 110 -14.86 8.47 0.75
CA SER A 110 -13.91 7.99 -0.26
C SER A 110 -12.88 6.99 0.28
N VAL A 111 -12.91 6.69 1.59
CA VAL A 111 -11.94 5.83 2.28
C VAL A 111 -12.66 4.73 3.06
N TYR A 112 -12.18 3.50 2.92
CA TYR A 112 -12.74 2.33 3.56
C TYR A 112 -11.66 1.49 4.25
N ARG A 113 -12.00 0.98 5.44
CA ARG A 113 -11.15 0.03 6.15
C ARG A 113 -11.39 -1.38 5.60
N VAL A 114 -10.34 -1.98 5.06
CA VAL A 114 -10.37 -3.34 4.51
C VAL A 114 -9.20 -4.14 5.05
N HIS A 115 -9.27 -5.46 4.99
CA HIS A 115 -8.09 -6.30 5.21
C HIS A 115 -7.62 -6.82 3.85
N ILE A 116 -6.41 -6.44 3.44
CA ILE A 116 -5.75 -7.05 2.29
C ILE A 116 -4.66 -7.95 2.83
N ASN A 117 -4.68 -9.23 2.47
CA ASN A 117 -3.73 -10.22 2.96
C ASN A 117 -3.60 -10.22 4.49
N ASN A 118 -4.75 -10.20 5.17
CA ASN A 118 -4.89 -10.12 6.63
C ASN A 118 -4.35 -8.84 7.30
N ILE A 119 -3.89 -7.82 6.54
CA ILE A 119 -3.52 -6.52 7.12
C ILE A 119 -4.65 -5.51 6.99
N PRO A 120 -5.05 -4.86 8.10
CA PRO A 120 -5.95 -3.73 8.02
C PRO A 120 -5.26 -2.55 7.32
N ILE A 121 -5.84 -2.08 6.23
CA ILE A 121 -5.42 -0.85 5.55
C ILE A 121 -6.61 0.10 5.37
N LEU A 122 -6.30 1.36 5.10
CA LEU A 122 -7.27 2.33 4.61
C LEU A 122 -7.11 2.41 3.09
N ALA A 123 -8.05 1.79 2.37
CA ALA A 123 -8.07 1.83 0.91
C ALA A 123 -8.97 2.98 0.45
N GLN A 124 -8.59 3.62 -0.65
CA GLN A 124 -9.37 4.70 -1.25
C GLN A 124 -10.19 4.20 -2.44
N LEU A 125 -11.30 4.86 -2.73
CA LEU A 125 -11.94 4.73 -4.03
C LEU A 125 -11.09 5.48 -5.08
N PRO A 126 -10.91 4.91 -6.29
CA PRO A 126 -10.38 5.67 -7.42
C PRO A 126 -11.14 6.99 -7.60
N PRO A 127 -10.47 8.10 -7.96
CA PRO A 127 -11.18 9.35 -8.25
C PRO A 127 -12.17 9.16 -9.41
N ILE A 128 -13.37 9.74 -9.28
CA ILE A 128 -14.52 9.51 -10.18
C ILE A 128 -14.19 9.74 -11.68
N ASN A 129 -13.28 10.67 -11.97
CA ASN A 129 -12.89 11.03 -13.33
C ASN A 129 -11.50 10.51 -13.72
N SER A 130 -10.94 9.56 -12.98
CA SER A 130 -9.65 8.94 -13.30
C SER A 130 -9.79 7.89 -14.40
N HIS A 131 -8.68 7.54 -15.03
CA HIS A 131 -8.62 6.52 -16.09
C HIS A 131 -8.55 5.08 -15.55
N PHE A 132 -8.66 4.88 -14.23
CA PHE A 132 -8.51 3.58 -13.59
C PHE A 132 -9.67 3.28 -12.60
N THR A 133 -10.84 3.88 -12.81
CA THR A 133 -12.00 3.75 -11.90
C THR A 133 -12.47 2.33 -11.65
N ASP A 134 -12.19 1.42 -12.59
CA ASP A 134 -12.54 0.01 -12.56
C ASP A 134 -11.38 -0.92 -12.19
N VAL A 135 -10.22 -0.37 -11.82
CA VAL A 135 -9.01 -1.14 -11.52
C VAL A 135 -8.53 -0.90 -10.09
N ASN A 136 -8.18 -1.99 -9.39
CA ASN A 136 -7.58 -1.90 -8.06
C ASN A 136 -6.08 -1.65 -8.18
N LEU A 137 -5.58 -0.66 -7.45
CA LEU A 137 -4.15 -0.33 -7.38
C LEU A 137 -3.59 -0.73 -6.01
N LEU A 138 -2.50 -1.48 -6.00
CA LEU A 138 -1.73 -1.73 -4.80
C LEU A 138 -0.60 -0.70 -4.72
N GLY A 139 -0.73 0.24 -3.80
CA GLY A 139 0.21 1.34 -3.62
C GLY A 139 1.46 0.96 -2.84
N THR A 140 2.45 1.85 -2.88
CA THR A 140 3.72 1.68 -2.18
C THR A 140 3.60 1.65 -0.65
N GLU A 141 2.57 2.25 -0.07
CA GLU A 141 2.35 2.19 1.37
C GLU A 141 2.02 0.76 1.82
N PHE A 142 1.20 0.03 1.05
CA PHE A 142 0.94 -1.39 1.33
C PHE A 142 2.23 -2.20 1.22
N LEU A 143 2.96 -2.05 0.11
CA LEU A 143 4.21 -2.79 -0.13
C LEU A 143 5.23 -2.55 0.99
N LYS A 144 5.33 -1.30 1.46
CA LYS A 144 6.23 -0.92 2.56
C LYS A 144 5.79 -1.50 3.90
N ILE A 145 4.50 -1.43 4.24
CA ILE A 145 3.95 -1.98 5.50
C ILE A 145 4.23 -3.49 5.62
N PHE A 146 4.18 -4.19 4.49
CA PHE A 146 4.41 -5.64 4.42
C PHE A 146 5.87 -6.06 4.26
N ASP A 147 6.81 -5.10 4.20
CA ASP A 147 8.20 -5.34 3.81
C ASP A 147 8.28 -6.22 2.54
N ALA A 148 7.47 -5.85 1.55
CA ALA A 148 7.24 -6.67 0.38
C ALA A 148 8.48 -6.67 -0.53
N LYS A 149 8.88 -7.86 -0.98
CA LYS A 149 9.91 -8.04 -1.99
C LYS A 149 9.28 -8.45 -3.31
N LEU A 150 9.39 -7.59 -4.30
CA LEU A 150 8.94 -7.81 -5.67
C LEU A 150 10.13 -8.28 -6.54
N THR A 151 9.98 -9.43 -7.19
CA THR A 151 10.92 -9.95 -8.19
C THR A 151 10.20 -10.09 -9.52
N MET A 152 10.81 -9.63 -10.61
CA MET A 152 10.22 -9.64 -11.95
C MET A 152 11.07 -10.49 -12.89
N ASP A 153 10.40 -11.35 -13.65
CA ASP A 153 10.97 -12.15 -14.73
C ASP A 153 10.26 -11.74 -16.03
N PHE A 154 10.89 -10.84 -16.78
CA PHE A 154 10.34 -10.32 -18.04
C PHE A 154 10.42 -11.33 -19.18
N GLU A 155 11.34 -12.29 -19.14
CA GLU A 155 11.45 -13.33 -20.16
C GLU A 155 10.27 -14.29 -20.08
N ASN A 156 9.91 -14.69 -18.85
CA ASN A 156 8.79 -15.60 -18.61
C ASN A 156 7.46 -14.89 -18.29
N GLU A 157 7.43 -13.55 -18.28
CA GLU A 157 6.26 -12.71 -17.95
C GLU A 157 5.63 -13.01 -16.58
N TYR A 158 6.45 -13.35 -15.57
CA TYR A 158 5.97 -13.63 -14.22
C TYR A 158 6.57 -12.68 -13.20
N VAL A 159 5.84 -12.50 -12.11
CA VAL A 159 6.34 -11.80 -10.93
C VAL A 159 6.17 -12.65 -9.69
N PHE A 160 7.06 -12.45 -8.72
CA PHE A 160 6.95 -13.02 -7.39
C PHE A 160 6.92 -11.90 -6.38
N LEU A 161 5.86 -11.86 -5.58
CA LEU A 161 5.75 -10.98 -4.42
C LEU A 161 5.83 -11.85 -3.16
N SER A 162 6.81 -11.56 -2.30
CA SER A 162 6.96 -12.24 -1.02
C SER A 162 6.88 -11.24 0.12
N PHE A 163 6.32 -11.68 1.24
CA PHE A 163 6.17 -10.87 2.45
C PHE A 163 7.05 -11.42 3.57
N SER A 164 7.84 -10.57 4.21
CA SER A 164 8.91 -10.95 5.15
C SER A 164 8.44 -11.48 6.51
N SER A 165 7.13 -11.60 6.73
CA SER A 165 6.43 -11.96 7.98
C SER A 165 5.95 -10.76 8.79
N PHE A 166 4.70 -10.90 9.24
CA PHE A 166 4.00 -10.03 10.16
C PHE A 166 4.68 -9.99 11.53
N ASN A 167 5.37 -8.90 11.86
CA ASN A 167 5.61 -8.58 13.26
C ASN A 167 4.45 -7.69 13.72
N ILE A 168 3.85 -8.03 14.88
CA ILE A 168 2.71 -7.38 15.55
C ILE A 168 2.84 -5.85 15.69
N THR A 169 4.03 -5.30 15.43
CA THR A 169 4.36 -3.88 15.38
C THR A 169 3.44 -3.04 14.47
N THR A 170 2.90 -3.60 13.38
CA THR A 170 1.99 -2.88 12.47
C THR A 170 0.67 -2.46 13.11
N GLN A 171 0.20 -3.19 14.13
CA GLN A 171 -1.02 -2.82 14.86
C GLN A 171 -0.84 -1.53 15.66
N ASN A 172 0.37 -1.29 16.19
CA ASN A 172 0.71 -0.05 16.90
C ASN A 172 0.89 1.13 15.94
N GLU A 173 1.43 0.90 14.74
CA GLU A 173 1.54 1.94 13.71
C GLU A 173 0.17 2.33 13.16
N PHE A 174 -0.73 1.36 12.89
CA PHE A 174 -2.10 1.63 12.47
C PHE A 174 -2.94 2.30 13.58
N ASN A 175 -2.77 1.90 14.84
CA ASN A 175 -3.41 2.57 15.96
C ASN A 175 -2.89 4.01 16.13
N SER A 176 -1.59 4.25 15.92
CA SER A 176 -1.05 5.61 15.94
C SER A 176 -1.58 6.46 14.78
N PHE A 177 -1.81 5.86 13.60
CA PHE A 177 -2.45 6.50 12.44
C PHE A 177 -3.91 6.88 12.75
N ASN A 178 -4.69 5.97 13.35
CA ASN A 178 -6.09 6.24 13.72
C ASN A 178 -6.23 7.29 14.83
N ILE A 179 -5.32 7.28 15.83
CA ILE A 179 -5.33 8.28 16.92
C ILE A 179 -5.01 9.68 16.37
N THR A 180 -4.19 9.79 15.33
CA THR A 180 -3.93 11.07 14.65
C THR A 180 -5.08 11.51 13.74
N THR A 181 -5.91 10.60 13.24
CA THR A 181 -7.07 10.97 12.39
C THR A 181 -8.31 11.36 13.20
N GLN A 182 -8.47 10.87 14.44
CA GLN A 182 -9.65 11.16 15.27
C GLN A 182 -9.53 12.41 16.16
N ASN A 183 -8.31 12.83 16.51
CA ASN A 183 -8.09 14.07 17.24
C ASN A 183 -7.80 15.18 16.22
N GLY A 184 -8.73 16.12 16.04
CA GLY A 184 -8.70 17.21 15.06
C GLY A 184 -7.57 18.24 15.24
N GLU A 185 -6.32 17.79 15.25
CA GLU A 185 -5.13 18.56 14.93
C GLU A 185 -4.38 17.81 13.82
N GLN A 186 -4.49 18.30 12.58
CA GLN A 186 -3.63 17.86 11.49
C GLN A 186 -2.17 18.23 11.81
N LYS A 187 -1.46 17.33 12.51
CA LYS A 187 0.00 17.31 12.53
C LYS A 187 0.46 16.22 11.59
N PHE A 188 0.77 16.64 10.37
CA PHE A 188 1.37 15.84 9.31
C PHE A 188 2.65 15.14 9.81
N PHE A 189 2.80 13.88 9.41
CA PHE A 189 3.96 13.06 9.74
C PHE A 189 5.26 13.69 9.22
N GLN A 190 6.12 14.11 10.16
CA GLN A 190 7.54 14.17 9.89
C GLN A 190 8.06 12.74 9.70
N LEU A 191 8.77 12.54 8.58
CA LEU A 191 9.54 11.35 8.30
C LEU A 191 10.50 11.11 9.49
N LYS A 192 10.28 10.06 10.27
CA LYS A 192 11.09 9.72 11.46
C LYS A 192 12.45 9.11 11.05
N TYR A 193 13.25 9.85 10.31
CA TYR A 193 14.69 9.67 10.24
C TYR A 193 15.33 10.74 11.13
N ILE A 194 15.54 10.43 12.41
CA ILE A 194 16.53 11.12 13.27
C ILE A 194 16.83 10.38 14.59
N LEU A 195 16.15 9.27 14.95
CA LEU A 195 16.54 8.52 16.16
C LEU A 195 17.42 7.28 15.93
N GLY A 196 17.60 6.80 14.70
CA GLY A 196 18.58 5.76 14.38
C GLY A 196 20.01 6.29 14.20
N GLY A 197 20.16 7.56 13.79
CA GLY A 197 21.46 8.19 13.53
C GLY A 197 22.12 8.81 14.76
N ILE A 198 21.34 9.29 15.73
CA ILE A 198 21.90 9.99 16.90
C ILE A 198 22.28 9.02 18.02
N VAL A 199 21.59 7.89 18.18
CA VAL A 199 21.98 6.88 19.19
C VAL A 199 23.26 6.13 18.76
N GLY A 200 23.45 5.92 17.45
CA GLY A 200 24.69 5.36 16.90
C GLY A 200 25.89 6.31 17.04
N PHE A 201 25.73 7.60 16.75
CA PHE A 201 26.82 8.57 16.90
C PHE A 201 27.14 8.91 18.36
N GLY A 202 26.15 8.94 19.25
CA GLY A 202 26.35 9.19 20.67
C GLY A 202 27.18 8.09 21.36
N LEU A 203 26.92 6.83 21.04
CA LEU A 203 27.68 5.69 21.57
C LEU A 203 29.08 5.57 20.92
N PHE A 204 29.24 5.98 19.66
CA PHE A 204 30.55 6.01 19.00
C PHE A 204 31.45 7.14 19.56
N CYS A 205 30.89 8.30 19.90
CA CYS A 205 31.64 9.40 20.53
C CYS A 205 32.02 9.12 22.00
N LEU A 206 31.14 8.45 22.77
CA LEU A 206 31.44 8.06 24.15
C LEU A 206 32.54 6.99 24.23
N SER A 207 32.53 6.00 23.33
CA SER A 207 33.59 4.99 23.28
C SER A 207 34.95 5.56 22.84
N LEU A 208 34.99 6.51 21.89
CA LEU A 208 36.23 7.19 21.51
C LEU A 208 36.80 8.06 22.64
N PHE A 209 35.94 8.72 23.43
CA PHE A 209 36.38 9.55 24.56
C PHE A 209 37.03 8.73 25.68
N PHE A 210 36.51 7.54 25.98
CA PHE A 210 37.13 6.63 26.97
C PHE A 210 38.42 5.98 26.46
N ILE A 211 38.55 5.72 25.16
CA ILE A 211 39.78 5.16 24.57
C ILE A 211 40.91 6.20 24.56
N LEU A 212 40.61 7.48 24.29
CA LEU A 212 41.61 8.55 24.29
C LEU A 212 42.09 8.92 25.71
N LYS A 213 41.21 8.88 26.72
CA LYS A 213 41.58 9.20 28.10
C LYS A 213 42.49 8.16 28.76
N LYS A 214 42.49 6.91 28.27
CA LYS A 214 43.32 5.82 28.79
C LYS A 214 44.77 5.83 28.30
N LYS A 215 45.13 6.73 27.36
CA LYS A 215 46.48 6.91 26.81
C LYS A 215 47.27 8.08 27.40
N LEU A 216 46.72 8.77 28.40
CA LEU A 216 47.30 9.99 29.00
C LEU A 216 47.63 9.86 30.49
N HIS A 217 47.82 8.62 30.97
CA HIS A 217 48.44 8.33 32.27
C HIS A 217 49.51 7.26 32.13
#